data_AF-A0A6M3J9C9-F1
#
_entry.id   AF-A0A6M3J9C9-F1
#
_cell.length_a   1.000
_cell.length_b   1.000
_cell.length_c   1.000
_cell.angle_alpha   90.00
_cell.angle_beta   90.00
_cell.angle_gamma   90.00
#
_symmetry.space_group_name_H-M   'P 1'
#
loop_
_entity.id
_entity.type
_entity.pdbx_description
1 polymer ?
#
loop_
_entity_poly.entity_id
_entity_poly.type
_entity_poly.pdbx_seq_one_letter_code
_entity_poly.pdbx_strand_id
1 'polypeptide(L)'
;MVEFGVRFEHGALILSMREAGHTLQQIADVVGVSRERIRQILRDYYPEVCPRGVSEESVAELLGCSSSVLYRLRKEGLINPGRFGSLFRYSADDVEKARSLLNKRLCLACGVKPATIKYCPACTAERKRYGYPFLSPEGKKRHNAQTVAWRKRNPDQAKVIDERAKLKYNSKKKAEKAVLYD
;
A
#
# COMPACT_ATOMS: atom_id res chain seq x y z
N MET A 1 22.80 35.69 23.19
CA MET A 1 21.88 36.31 22.21
C MET A 1 22.53 36.30 20.82
N VAL A 2 22.52 35.14 20.13
CA VAL A 2 23.10 34.99 18.77
C VAL A 2 22.10 34.30 17.82
N GLU A 3 20.82 34.26 18.16
CA GLU A 3 19.85 33.35 17.51
C GLU A 3 19.09 33.93 16.30
N PHE A 4 19.38 35.17 15.88
CA PHE A 4 18.63 35.81 14.79
C PHE A 4 19.33 35.82 13.42
N GLY A 5 20.63 35.48 13.34
CA GLY A 5 21.40 35.50 12.09
C GLY A 5 21.30 34.23 11.22
N VAL A 6 20.95 33.08 11.81
CA VAL A 6 20.93 31.77 11.12
C VAL A 6 19.69 31.58 10.22
N ARG A 7 18.82 32.59 10.11
CA ARG A 7 17.48 32.43 9.53
C ARG A 7 17.43 32.19 8.03
N PHE A 8 18.49 32.49 7.27
CA PHE A 8 18.47 32.37 5.80
C PHE A 8 19.60 31.56 5.17
N GLU A 9 20.77 31.42 5.83
CA GLU A 9 21.94 30.80 5.17
C GLU A 9 21.78 29.30 4.88
N HIS A 10 21.01 28.59 5.71
CA HIS A 10 20.86 27.14 5.55
C HIS A 10 19.58 26.73 4.81
N GLY A 11 18.70 27.65 4.42
CA GLY A 11 17.42 27.30 3.77
C GLY A 11 17.60 26.49 2.48
N ALA A 12 18.48 26.96 1.59
CA ALA A 12 18.80 26.27 0.33
C ALA A 12 19.47 24.90 0.55
N LEU A 13 20.33 24.78 1.57
CA LEU A 13 20.97 23.52 1.94
C LEU A 13 19.97 22.52 2.52
N ILE A 14 19.09 22.97 3.42
CA ILE A 14 18.02 22.16 4.01
C ILE A 14 17.11 21.63 2.91
N LEU A 15 16.75 22.46 1.94
CA LEU A 15 15.96 22.09 0.78
C LEU A 15 16.65 21.02 -0.08
N SER A 16 17.89 21.26 -0.51
CA SER A 16 18.61 20.33 -1.40
C SER A 16 18.86 18.98 -0.74
N MET A 17 19.22 18.95 0.55
CA MET A 17 19.36 17.71 1.30
C MET A 17 18.02 16.98 1.44
N ARG A 18 16.91 17.72 1.57
CA ARG A 18 15.60 17.12 1.69
C ARG A 18 15.14 16.49 0.37
N GLU A 19 15.37 17.16 -0.75
CA GLU A 19 15.12 16.63 -2.11
C GLU A 19 16.00 15.42 -2.43
N ALA A 20 17.24 15.40 -1.92
CA ALA A 20 18.13 14.24 -1.98
C ALA A 20 17.68 13.07 -1.08
N GLY A 21 16.60 13.22 -0.31
CA GLY A 21 16.00 12.15 0.49
C GLY A 21 16.58 11.98 1.90
N HIS A 22 17.41 12.91 2.38
CA HIS A 22 17.93 12.86 3.74
C HIS A 22 16.82 12.98 4.79
N THR A 23 17.03 12.30 5.92
CA THR A 23 16.13 12.40 7.08
C THR A 23 16.29 13.75 7.78
N LEU A 24 15.25 14.19 8.50
CA LEU A 24 15.31 15.44 9.28
C LEU A 24 16.44 15.43 10.33
N GLN A 25 16.78 14.25 10.85
CA GLN A 25 17.87 14.10 11.82
C GLN A 25 19.23 14.32 11.15
N GLN A 26 19.48 13.70 9.99
CA GLN A 26 20.73 13.91 9.24
C GLN A 26 20.92 15.38 8.84
N ILE A 27 19.84 16.07 8.44
CA ILE A 27 19.90 17.50 8.11
C ILE A 27 20.19 18.32 9.37
N ALA A 28 19.55 17.99 10.50
CA ALA A 28 19.80 18.63 11.78
C ALA A 28 21.26 18.50 12.24
N ASP A 29 21.84 17.30 12.11
CA ASP A 29 23.23 17.02 12.47
C ASP A 29 24.22 17.83 11.62
N VAL A 30 23.94 17.99 10.32
CA VAL A 30 24.79 18.77 9.39
C VAL A 30 24.68 20.28 9.61
N VAL A 31 23.45 20.78 9.82
CA VAL A 31 23.19 22.22 9.99
C VAL A 31 23.49 22.70 11.41
N GLY A 32 23.63 21.78 12.38
CA GLY A 32 23.88 22.12 13.78
C GLY A 32 22.66 22.69 14.51
N VAL A 33 21.46 22.26 14.12
CA VAL A 33 20.19 22.68 14.76
C VAL A 33 19.34 21.48 15.13
N SER A 34 18.31 21.68 15.96
CA SER A 34 17.44 20.56 16.36
C SER A 34 16.59 20.03 15.20
N ARG A 35 16.24 18.74 15.26
CA ARG A 35 15.32 18.09 14.30
C ARG A 35 13.99 18.82 14.16
N GLU A 36 13.44 19.30 15.28
CA GLU A 36 12.17 20.04 15.27
C GLU A 36 12.34 21.41 14.61
N ARG A 37 13.51 22.06 14.74
CA ARG A 37 13.79 23.31 14.05
C ARG A 37 13.80 23.14 12.54
N ILE A 38 14.44 22.08 12.03
CA ILE A 38 14.39 21.74 10.59
C ILE A 38 12.93 21.52 10.13
N ARG A 39 12.13 20.81 10.93
CA ARG A 39 10.71 20.58 10.63
C ARG A 39 9.93 21.89 10.51
N GLN A 40 10.14 22.82 11.43
CA GLN A 40 9.53 24.16 11.40
C GLN A 40 9.97 24.94 10.15
N ILE A 41 11.27 24.97 9.85
CA ILE A 41 11.80 25.67 8.66
C ILE A 41 11.16 25.12 7.38
N LEU A 42 11.17 23.80 7.19
CA LEU A 42 10.55 23.18 6.02
C LEU A 42 9.04 23.47 5.94
N ARG A 43 8.33 23.45 7.07
CA ARG A 43 6.90 23.73 7.10
C ARG A 43 6.56 25.18 6.78
N ASP A 44 7.37 26.12 7.26
CA ASP A 44 7.07 27.55 7.22
C ASP A 44 7.55 28.20 5.92
N TYR A 45 8.67 27.71 5.35
CA TYR A 45 9.30 28.28 4.17
C TYR A 45 9.25 27.42 2.91
N TYR A 46 9.08 26.09 3.05
CA TYR A 46 9.11 25.14 1.92
C TYR A 46 7.92 24.13 1.97
N PRO A 47 6.67 24.62 2.01
CA PRO A 47 5.49 23.78 2.21
C PRO A 47 5.29 22.72 1.11
N GLU A 48 5.82 22.94 -0.09
CA GLU A 48 5.81 21.99 -1.20
C GLU A 48 6.68 20.74 -0.94
N VAL A 49 7.74 20.87 -0.13
CA VAL A 49 8.71 19.81 0.17
C VAL A 49 8.32 19.01 1.41
N CYS A 50 7.51 19.62 2.26
CA CYS A 50 6.82 18.94 3.34
C CYS A 50 5.31 19.04 3.10
N PRO A 51 4.78 18.33 2.08
CA PRO A 51 3.37 18.37 1.75
C PRO A 51 2.59 18.12 3.02
N ARG A 52 1.65 19.02 3.31
CA ARG A 52 0.59 18.82 4.30
C ARG A 52 -0.33 17.73 3.79
N GLY A 53 0.20 16.51 3.70
CA GLY A 53 -0.52 15.37 3.21
C GLY A 53 -1.16 14.62 4.36
N VAL A 54 -2.37 14.15 4.10
CA VAL A 54 -3.12 13.33 5.04
C VAL A 54 -2.45 11.95 5.11
N SER A 55 -2.39 11.33 6.28
CA SER A 55 -1.85 9.95 6.41
C SER A 55 -2.75 8.96 5.69
N GLU A 56 -2.20 7.80 5.33
CA GLU A 56 -2.96 6.74 4.67
C GLU A 56 -4.18 6.32 5.50
N GLU A 57 -4.05 6.25 6.82
CA GLU A 57 -5.12 5.90 7.75
C GLU A 57 -6.25 6.94 7.73
N SER A 58 -5.91 8.23 7.82
CA SER A 58 -6.91 9.30 7.81
C SER A 58 -7.60 9.43 6.45
N VAL A 59 -6.91 9.16 5.34
CA VAL A 59 -7.56 9.08 4.02
C VAL A 59 -8.49 7.89 3.93
N ALA A 60 -8.07 6.73 4.45
CA ALA A 60 -8.90 5.53 4.44
C ALA A 60 -10.20 5.76 5.22
N GLU A 61 -10.11 6.37 6.40
CA GLU A 61 -11.25 6.78 7.22
C GLU A 61 -12.14 7.80 6.49
N LEU A 62 -11.56 8.87 5.95
CA LEU A 62 -12.27 9.91 5.21
C LEU A 62 -13.04 9.37 3.99
N LEU A 63 -12.50 8.35 3.34
CA LEU A 63 -13.11 7.72 2.16
C LEU A 63 -14.00 6.51 2.52
N GLY A 64 -14.13 6.17 3.80
CA GLY A 64 -14.91 5.02 4.26
C GLY A 64 -14.39 3.69 3.68
N CYS A 65 -13.07 3.54 3.56
CA CYS A 65 -12.44 2.39 2.94
C CYS A 65 -11.27 1.85 3.78
N SER A 66 -10.68 0.71 3.41
CA SER A 66 -9.49 0.19 4.12
C SER A 66 -8.19 0.67 3.47
N SER A 67 -7.11 0.80 4.25
CA SER A 67 -5.76 1.13 3.76
C SER A 67 -5.29 0.18 2.66
N SER A 68 -5.70 -1.09 2.72
CA SER A 68 -5.45 -2.09 1.65
C SER A 68 -6.04 -1.70 0.28
N VAL A 69 -7.08 -0.87 0.24
CA VAL A 69 -7.63 -0.29 -1.00
C VAL A 69 -6.66 0.72 -1.57
N LEU A 70 -6.20 1.67 -0.74
CA LEU A 70 -5.26 2.72 -1.13
C LEU A 70 -3.91 2.16 -1.57
N TYR A 71 -3.37 1.18 -0.82
CA TYR A 71 -2.19 0.42 -1.21
C TYR A 71 -2.29 -0.15 -2.63
N ARG A 72 -3.46 -0.68 -3.00
CA ARG A 72 -3.69 -1.24 -4.34
C ARG A 72 -3.76 -0.17 -5.41
N LEU A 73 -4.50 0.91 -5.17
CA LEU A 73 -4.55 2.03 -6.11
C LEU A 73 -3.14 2.57 -6.39
N ARG A 74 -2.29 2.63 -5.37
CA ARG A 74 -0.86 2.98 -5.52
C ARG A 74 -0.08 1.93 -6.31
N LYS A 75 -0.24 0.64 -5.98
CA LYS A 75 0.45 -0.45 -6.69
C LYS A 75 0.07 -0.54 -8.17
N GLU A 76 -1.16 -0.16 -8.50
CA GLU A 76 -1.69 -0.07 -9.86
C GLU A 76 -1.30 1.25 -10.56
N GLY A 77 -0.60 2.17 -9.88
CA GLY A 77 -0.17 3.46 -10.42
C GLY A 77 -1.30 4.47 -10.62
N LEU A 78 -2.47 4.22 -10.03
CA LEU A 78 -3.65 5.08 -10.19
C LEU A 78 -3.57 6.34 -9.33
N ILE A 79 -2.87 6.28 -8.21
CA ILE A 79 -2.57 7.42 -7.32
C ILE A 79 -1.10 7.35 -6.93
N ASN A 80 -0.45 8.51 -6.78
CA ASN A 80 0.99 8.61 -6.52
C ASN A 80 1.24 9.51 -5.31
N PRO A 81 0.80 9.11 -4.10
CA PRO A 81 1.03 9.91 -2.91
C PRO A 81 2.53 10.07 -2.66
N GLY A 82 2.91 11.23 -2.13
CA GLY A 82 4.29 11.51 -1.76
C GLY A 82 4.77 10.54 -0.68
N ARG A 83 6.00 10.04 -0.83
CA ARG A 83 6.61 9.10 0.13
C ARG A 83 7.53 9.85 1.10
N PHE A 84 7.27 9.68 2.40
CA PHE A 84 8.00 10.31 3.48
C PHE A 84 8.56 9.23 4.41
N GLY A 85 9.75 8.72 4.07
CA GLY A 85 10.35 7.56 4.73
C GLY A 85 9.55 6.28 4.43
N SER A 86 9.02 5.64 5.48
CA SER A 86 8.13 4.48 5.38
C SER A 86 6.65 4.84 5.21
N LEU A 87 6.30 6.12 5.40
CA LEU A 87 4.91 6.58 5.40
C LEU A 87 4.55 7.25 4.07
N PHE A 88 3.26 7.17 3.71
CA PHE A 88 2.70 7.87 2.56
C PHE A 88 1.87 9.07 3.01
N ARG A 89 1.98 10.16 2.26
CA ARG A 89 1.27 11.41 2.50
C ARG A 89 0.49 11.75 1.25
N TYR A 90 -0.83 11.82 1.38
CA TYR A 90 -1.75 12.05 0.27
C TYR A 90 -2.03 13.55 0.17
N SER A 91 -1.79 14.12 -1.00
CA SER A 91 -2.25 15.48 -1.31
C SER A 91 -3.77 15.53 -1.41
N ALA A 92 -4.36 16.73 -1.38
CA ALA A 92 -5.80 16.88 -1.62
C ALA A 92 -6.22 16.27 -2.97
N ASP A 93 -5.39 16.45 -4.00
CA ASP A 93 -5.62 15.89 -5.34
C ASP A 93 -5.58 14.36 -5.35
N ASP A 94 -4.64 13.74 -4.61
CA ASP A 94 -4.60 12.28 -4.46
C ASP A 94 -5.88 11.75 -3.80
N VAL A 95 -6.36 12.45 -2.77
CA VAL A 95 -7.59 12.08 -2.05
C VAL A 95 -8.80 12.18 -2.97
N GLU A 96 -8.92 13.26 -3.74
CA GLU A 96 -10.06 13.43 -4.66
C GLU A 96 -10.00 12.44 -5.83
N LYS A 97 -8.79 12.18 -6.34
CA LYS A 97 -8.58 11.13 -7.35
C LYS A 97 -8.97 9.76 -6.80
N ALA A 98 -8.53 9.40 -5.59
CA ALA A 98 -8.92 8.16 -4.91
C ALA A 98 -10.45 8.08 -4.72
N ARG A 99 -11.09 9.17 -4.28
CA ARG A 99 -12.56 9.27 -4.16
C ARG A 99 -13.26 8.97 -5.49
N SER A 100 -12.80 9.60 -6.58
CA SER A 100 -13.38 9.39 -7.91
C SER A 100 -13.27 7.94 -8.38
N LEU A 101 -12.12 7.29 -8.14
CA LEU A 101 -11.86 5.88 -8.48
C LEU A 101 -12.73 4.94 -7.65
N LEU A 102 -12.94 5.25 -6.37
CA LEU A 102 -13.83 4.49 -5.49
C LEU A 102 -15.30 4.63 -5.90
N ASN A 103 -15.71 5.81 -6.38
CA ASN A 103 -17.07 6.04 -6.84
C ASN A 103 -17.37 5.36 -8.18
N LYS A 104 -16.39 5.28 -9.07
CA LYS A 104 -16.51 4.57 -10.36
C LYS A 104 -16.39 3.05 -10.24
N ARG A 105 -15.99 2.53 -9.08
CA ARG A 105 -15.83 1.09 -8.89
C ARG A 105 -17.17 0.38 -8.82
N LEU A 106 -17.34 -0.58 -9.71
CA LEU A 106 -18.46 -1.50 -9.73
C LEU A 106 -17.98 -2.90 -9.37
N CYS A 107 -18.86 -3.69 -8.76
CA CYS A 107 -18.62 -5.10 -8.48
C CYS A 107 -18.35 -5.82 -9.80
N LEU A 108 -17.25 -6.57 -9.87
CA LEU A 108 -16.88 -7.32 -11.08
C LEU A 108 -17.91 -8.40 -11.46
N ALA A 109 -18.78 -8.81 -10.55
CA ALA A 109 -19.79 -9.83 -10.80
C ALA A 109 -21.16 -9.24 -11.20
N CYS A 110 -21.60 -8.15 -10.57
CA CYS A 110 -22.97 -7.66 -10.72
C CYS A 110 -23.09 -6.16 -11.02
N GLY A 111 -21.98 -5.44 -11.15
CA GLY A 111 -22.01 -4.00 -11.43
C GLY A 111 -22.41 -3.11 -10.25
N VAL A 112 -22.76 -3.65 -9.07
CA VAL A 112 -23.13 -2.84 -7.89
C VAL A 112 -21.90 -2.30 -7.16
N LYS A 113 -21.95 -1.10 -6.57
CA LYS A 113 -20.82 -0.51 -5.81
C LYS A 113 -20.33 -1.50 -4.72
N PRO A 114 -19.07 -1.95 -4.76
CA PRO A 114 -18.62 -3.01 -3.89
C PRO A 114 -18.17 -2.45 -2.54
N ALA A 115 -18.55 -3.10 -1.43
CA ALA A 115 -18.01 -2.77 -0.10
C ALA A 115 -16.57 -3.26 0.08
N THR A 116 -16.15 -4.23 -0.75
CA THR A 116 -14.77 -4.70 -0.83
C THR A 116 -14.14 -4.33 -2.16
N ILE A 117 -12.86 -4.65 -2.35
CA ILE A 117 -12.10 -4.16 -3.51
C ILE A 117 -12.56 -4.75 -4.86
N LYS A 118 -13.27 -5.89 -4.88
CA LYS A 118 -13.68 -6.55 -6.14
C LYS A 118 -15.16 -6.89 -6.22
N TYR A 119 -15.79 -7.18 -5.09
CA TYR A 119 -17.16 -7.70 -5.07
C TYR A 119 -17.99 -6.97 -4.02
N CYS A 120 -19.28 -6.78 -4.31
CA CYS A 120 -20.24 -6.29 -3.32
C CYS A 120 -20.41 -7.30 -2.17
N PRO A 121 -20.99 -6.90 -1.03
CA PRO A 121 -21.24 -7.80 0.10
C PRO A 121 -21.95 -9.08 -0.33
N ALA A 122 -23.00 -8.97 -1.16
CA ALA A 122 -23.76 -10.11 -1.65
C ALA A 122 -22.90 -11.06 -2.49
N CYS A 123 -22.21 -10.58 -3.52
CA CYS A 123 -21.33 -11.42 -4.35
C CYS A 123 -20.13 -11.97 -3.56
N THR A 124 -19.66 -11.27 -2.53
CA THR A 124 -18.62 -11.77 -1.63
C THR A 124 -19.15 -12.92 -0.77
N ALA A 125 -20.34 -12.77 -0.20
CA ALA A 125 -21.01 -13.79 0.59
C ALA A 125 -21.30 -15.02 -0.28
N GLU A 126 -21.80 -14.81 -1.49
CA GLU A 126 -22.04 -15.86 -2.47
C GLU A 126 -20.75 -16.61 -2.80
N ARG A 127 -19.68 -15.88 -3.15
CA ARG A 127 -18.37 -16.51 -3.40
C ARG A 127 -17.84 -17.28 -2.20
N LYS A 128 -18.06 -16.80 -0.97
CA LYS A 128 -17.69 -17.54 0.24
C LYS A 128 -18.54 -18.80 0.38
N ARG A 129 -19.84 -18.72 0.14
CA ARG A 129 -20.78 -19.85 0.20
C ARG A 129 -20.39 -20.99 -0.74
N TYR A 130 -19.86 -20.68 -1.92
CA TYR A 130 -19.38 -21.67 -2.90
C TYR A 130 -17.85 -21.81 -2.92
N GLY A 131 -17.15 -21.32 -1.90
CA GLY A 131 -15.70 -21.52 -1.78
C GLY A 131 -15.37 -23.01 -1.62
N TYR A 132 -14.19 -23.45 -2.07
CA TYR A 132 -13.77 -24.86 -2.00
C TYR A 132 -14.01 -25.54 -0.63
N PRO A 133 -13.74 -24.90 0.53
CA PRO A 133 -14.04 -25.49 1.83
C PRO A 133 -15.52 -25.88 2.01
N PHE A 134 -16.42 -25.08 1.46
CA PHE A 134 -17.87 -25.18 1.57
C PHE A 134 -18.53 -25.96 0.43
N LEU A 135 -17.77 -26.40 -0.57
CA LEU A 135 -18.29 -27.30 -1.60
C LEU A 135 -18.71 -28.63 -1.00
N SER A 136 -19.81 -29.20 -1.50
CA SER A 136 -20.20 -30.59 -1.19
C SER A 136 -19.09 -31.57 -1.62
N PRO A 137 -19.07 -32.81 -1.09
CA PRO A 137 -18.13 -33.83 -1.54
C PRO A 137 -18.12 -34.03 -3.07
N GLU A 138 -19.28 -34.03 -3.72
CA GLU A 138 -19.44 -34.13 -5.18
C GLU A 138 -18.91 -32.88 -5.89
N GLY A 139 -19.16 -31.69 -5.33
CA GLY A 139 -18.60 -30.43 -5.81
C GLY A 139 -17.07 -30.42 -5.78
N LYS A 140 -16.47 -30.92 -4.69
CA LYS A 140 -15.02 -31.09 -4.56
C LYS A 140 -14.48 -32.08 -5.60
N LYS A 141 -15.15 -33.21 -5.81
CA LYS A 141 -14.78 -34.18 -6.87
C LYS A 141 -14.80 -33.53 -8.25
N ARG A 142 -15.86 -32.77 -8.58
CA ARG A 142 -15.98 -32.06 -9.86
C ARG A 142 -14.88 -31.00 -10.04
N HIS A 143 -14.63 -30.20 -9.01
CA HIS A 143 -13.57 -29.20 -9.01
C HIS A 143 -12.17 -29.83 -9.22
N ASN A 144 -11.92 -30.96 -8.54
CA ASN A 144 -10.66 -31.70 -8.71
C ASN A 144 -10.52 -32.25 -10.13
N ALA A 145 -11.59 -32.84 -10.68
CA ALA A 145 -11.61 -33.33 -12.07
C ALA A 145 -11.32 -32.20 -13.07
N GLN A 146 -11.94 -31.03 -12.89
CA GLN A 146 -11.68 -29.85 -13.72
C GLN A 146 -10.24 -29.35 -13.60
N THR A 147 -9.70 -29.33 -12.38
CA THR A 147 -8.31 -28.93 -12.11
C THR A 147 -7.31 -29.89 -12.77
N VAL A 148 -7.54 -31.21 -12.67
CA VAL A 148 -6.73 -32.24 -13.33
C VAL A 148 -6.80 -32.08 -14.85
N ALA A 149 -8.00 -31.92 -15.42
CA ALA A 149 -8.18 -31.71 -16.84
C ALA A 149 -7.54 -30.40 -17.35
N TRP A 150 -7.54 -29.35 -16.53
CA TRP A 150 -6.84 -28.10 -16.85
C TRP A 150 -5.33 -28.28 -16.82
N ARG A 151 -4.77 -28.94 -15.79
CA ARG A 151 -3.33 -29.23 -15.67
C ARG A 151 -2.83 -30.07 -16.84
N LYS A 152 -3.60 -31.09 -17.25
CA LYS A 152 -3.28 -31.92 -18.43
C LYS A 152 -3.20 -31.10 -19.73
N ARG A 153 -4.06 -30.10 -19.87
CA ARG A 153 -4.08 -29.19 -21.04
C ARG A 153 -3.01 -28.10 -20.98
N ASN A 154 -2.49 -27.78 -19.80
CA ASN A 154 -1.58 -26.65 -19.58
C ASN A 154 -0.38 -27.05 -18.70
N PRO A 155 0.47 -28.00 -19.15
CA PRO A 155 1.53 -28.55 -18.32
C PRO A 155 2.57 -27.50 -17.89
N ASP A 156 2.97 -26.59 -18.79
CA ASP A 156 3.97 -25.56 -18.50
C ASP A 156 3.47 -24.55 -17.46
N GLN A 157 2.21 -24.10 -17.60
CA GLN A 157 1.59 -23.21 -16.63
C GLN A 157 1.41 -23.90 -15.27
N ALA A 158 1.03 -25.18 -15.27
CA ALA A 158 0.93 -25.97 -14.05
C ALA A 158 2.29 -26.07 -13.34
N LYS A 159 3.38 -26.30 -14.08
CA LYS A 159 4.75 -26.33 -13.53
C LYS A 159 5.12 -25.01 -12.86
N VAL A 160 4.87 -23.88 -13.51
CA VAL A 160 5.13 -22.54 -12.93
C VAL A 160 4.32 -22.31 -11.65
N ILE A 161 3.06 -22.76 -11.61
CA ILE A 161 2.22 -22.67 -10.42
C ILE A 161 2.79 -23.53 -9.28
N ASP A 162 3.20 -24.75 -9.57
CA ASP A 162 3.74 -25.69 -8.59
C ASP A 162 5.10 -25.20 -8.04
N GLU A 163 5.97 -24.65 -8.89
CA GLU A 163 7.24 -24.03 -8.47
C GLU A 163 6.99 -22.84 -7.51
N ARG A 164 6.06 -21.95 -7.86
CA ARG A 164 5.67 -20.83 -6.97
C ARG A 164 5.09 -21.32 -5.65
N ALA A 165 4.28 -22.37 -5.67
CA ALA A 165 3.71 -22.96 -4.46
C ALA A 165 4.80 -23.57 -3.56
N LYS A 166 5.77 -24.28 -4.14
CA LYS A 166 6.93 -24.85 -3.44
C LYS A 166 7.80 -23.76 -2.80
N LEU A 167 8.11 -22.70 -3.54
CA LEU A 167 8.87 -21.56 -3.01
C LEU A 167 8.15 -20.93 -1.81
N LYS A 168 6.84 -20.68 -1.92
CA LYS A 168 6.05 -20.11 -0.82
C LYS A 168 6.02 -21.01 0.41
N TYR A 169 5.86 -22.32 0.23
CA TYR A 169 5.89 -23.30 1.33
C TYR A 169 7.26 -23.27 2.04
N ASN A 170 8.35 -23.29 1.27
CA ASN A 170 9.71 -23.25 1.80
C ASN A 170 9.99 -21.95 2.56
N SER A 171 9.58 -20.80 2.02
CA SER A 171 9.71 -19.51 2.71
C SER A 171 8.95 -19.50 4.04
N LYS A 172 7.74 -20.07 4.08
CA LYS A 172 6.97 -20.19 5.32
C LYS A 172 7.68 -21.08 6.34
N LYS A 173 8.16 -22.25 5.91
CA LYS A 173 8.91 -23.17 6.78
C LYS A 173 10.20 -22.57 7.32
N LYS A 174 10.92 -21.80 6.49
CA LYS A 174 12.12 -21.06 6.92
C LYS A 174 11.79 -20.01 7.98
N ALA A 175 10.69 -19.27 7.81
CA ALA A 175 10.24 -18.29 8.79
C ALA A 175 9.78 -18.95 10.11
N GLU A 176 9.01 -20.05 10.03
CA GLU A 176 8.62 -20.85 11.21
C GLU A 176 9.84 -21.35 11.98
N LYS A 177 10.89 -21.80 11.26
CA LYS A 177 12.14 -22.25 11.88
C LYS A 177 12.88 -21.10 12.56
N ALA A 178 13.00 -19.93 11.92
CA ALA A 178 13.68 -18.77 12.53
C ALA A 178 13.06 -18.39 13.88
N VAL A 179 11.73 -18.32 13.96
CA VAL A 179 11.01 -17.99 15.21
C VAL A 179 11.22 -19.00 16.34
N LEU A 180 11.57 -20.26 16.04
CA LEU A 180 11.79 -21.30 17.05
C LEU A 180 13.20 -21.28 17.65
N TYR A 181 14.17 -20.62 16.99
CA TYR A 181 15.57 -20.61 17.40
C TYR A 181 16.10 -19.21 17.73
N ASP A 182 15.23 -18.19 17.69
CA ASP A 182 15.45 -16.82 18.20
C ASP A 182 14.79 -16.67 19.59
#